data_AF-A0A6N6S0U3-F1
#
_entry.id   AF-A0A6N6S0U3-F1
#
_cell.length_a   1.000
_cell.length_b   1.000
_cell.length_c   1.000
_cell.angle_alpha   90.00
_cell.angle_beta   90.00
_cell.angle_gamma   90.00
#
_symmetry.space_group_name_H-M   'P 1'
#
loop_
_entity.id
_entity.type
_entity.pdbx_description
1 polymer ?
#
loop_
_entity_poly.entity_id
_entity_poly.type
_entity_poly.pdbx_seq_one_letter_code
_entity_poly.pdbx_strand_id
1 'polypeptide(L)'
;MQKKAQYTITLMIVSLLASLGVSSTFLLTKDTIKRKELAVRTDALYMVLPGLEGSPSEITPSEVSDQDRVYKGQNTAGQLIGYAACGEAQGYSSKIKVMVGMDPHLEKIIGVNILAQNETPGLGTKMIEVESTST
;
A
#
# COMPACT_ATOMS: atom_id res chain seq x y z
N MET A 1 -2.89 52.15 9.16
CA MET A 1 -2.69 51.09 8.14
C MET A 1 -1.35 50.35 8.29
N GLN A 2 -0.27 51.00 8.75
CA GLN A 2 1.06 50.37 8.83
C GLN A 2 1.17 49.12 9.73
N LYS A 3 0.53 49.10 10.91
CA LYS A 3 0.54 47.89 11.77
C LYS A 3 -0.14 46.68 11.13
N LYS A 4 -1.19 46.89 10.32
CA LYS A 4 -1.88 45.80 9.60
C LYS A 4 -0.96 45.19 8.54
N ALA A 5 -0.22 46.03 7.81
CA ALA A 5 0.75 45.58 6.82
C ALA A 5 1.94 44.82 7.46
N GLN A 6 2.42 45.25 8.63
CA GLN A 6 3.46 44.53 9.38
C GLN A 6 3.02 43.10 9.72
N TYR A 7 1.81 42.92 10.26
CA TYR A 7 1.31 41.57 10.59
C TYR A 7 1.15 40.70 9.34
N THR A 8 0.66 41.25 8.22
CA THR A 8 0.54 40.51 6.95
C THR A 8 1.91 40.04 6.44
N ILE A 9 2.93 40.91 6.49
CA ILE A 9 4.29 40.57 6.05
C ILE A 9 4.90 39.50 6.96
N THR A 10 4.75 39.62 8.29
CA THR A 10 5.25 38.60 9.22
C THR A 10 4.60 37.25 8.98
N LEU A 11 3.27 37.19 8.80
CA LEU A 11 2.56 35.94 8.50
C LEU A 11 2.99 35.33 7.17
N MET A 12 3.23 36.16 6.14
CA MET A 12 3.73 35.70 4.84
C MET A 12 5.13 35.09 4.95
N ILE A 13 6.03 35.69 5.73
CA ILE A 13 7.39 35.16 5.92
C ILE A 13 7.36 33.84 6.67
N VAL A 14 6.57 33.74 7.75
CA VAL A 14 6.45 32.52 8.54
C VAL A 14 5.83 31.39 7.71
N SER A 15 4.78 31.68 6.93
CA SER A 15 4.16 30.67 6.07
C SER A 15 5.07 30.23 4.93
N LEU A 16 5.86 31.15 4.36
CA LEU A 16 6.85 30.84 3.33
C LEU A 16 7.95 29.92 3.88
N LEU A 17 8.50 30.24 5.06
CA LEU A 17 9.51 29.41 5.72
C LEU A 17 8.98 28.02 6.07
N ALA A 18 7.76 27.94 6.61
CA ALA A 18 7.12 26.66 6.93
C ALA A 18 6.89 25.81 5.67
N SER A 19 6.41 26.42 4.59
CA SER A 19 6.15 25.72 3.32
C SER A 19 7.43 25.18 2.68
N LEU A 20 8.52 25.96 2.73
CA LEU A 20 9.83 25.52 2.26
C LEU A 20 10.37 24.34 3.06
N GLY A 21 10.22 24.37 4.39
CA GLY A 21 10.63 23.27 5.26
C GLY A 21 9.88 21.97 4.94
N VAL A 22 8.54 22.03 4.93
CA VAL A 22 7.70 20.85 4.65
C VAL A 22 7.95 20.30 3.24
N SER A 23 8.09 21.17 2.24
CA SER A 23 8.36 20.75 0.85
C SER A 23 9.71 20.05 0.72
N SER A 24 10.75 20.59 1.36
CA SER A 24 12.08 19.96 1.36
C SER A 24 12.05 18.57 1.99
N THR A 25 11.40 18.42 3.15
CA THR A 25 11.22 17.11 3.80
C THR A 25 10.44 16.15 2.92
N PHE A 26 9.36 16.61 2.26
CA PHE A 26 8.56 15.79 1.38
C PHE A 26 9.37 15.28 0.18
N LEU A 27 10.13 16.14 -0.49
CA LEU A 27 10.94 15.75 -1.65
C LEU A 27 12.01 14.71 -1.30
N LEU A 28 12.69 14.88 -0.16
CA LEU A 28 13.70 13.92 0.30
C LEU A 28 13.09 12.57 0.73
N THR A 29 11.89 12.59 1.31
CA THR A 29 11.26 11.38 1.87
C THR A 29 10.47 10.59 0.82
N LYS A 30 10.00 11.24 -0.24
CA LYS A 30 9.15 10.65 -1.28
C LYS A 30 9.74 9.38 -1.90
N ASP A 31 11.03 9.37 -2.21
CA ASP A 31 11.67 8.21 -2.82
C ASP A 31 11.76 7.02 -1.85
N THR A 32 11.98 7.28 -0.57
CA THR A 32 12.01 6.23 0.46
C THR A 32 10.62 5.63 0.67
N ILE A 33 9.56 6.46 0.63
CA ILE A 33 8.17 5.99 0.74
C ILE A 33 7.84 5.05 -0.43
N LYS A 34 8.17 5.44 -1.66
CA LYS A 34 7.94 4.61 -2.84
C LYS A 34 8.63 3.25 -2.76
N ARG A 35 9.88 3.22 -2.28
CA ARG A 35 10.61 1.94 -2.12
C ARG A 35 9.98 1.05 -1.07
N LYS A 36 9.57 1.62 0.07
CA LYS A 36 8.87 0.87 1.12
C LYS A 36 7.54 0.33 0.64
N GLU A 37 6.78 1.14 -0.09
CA GLU A 37 5.50 0.72 -0.66
C GLU A 37 5.68 -0.41 -1.69
N LEU A 38 6.68 -0.32 -2.57
CA LEU A 38 7.02 -1.39 -3.50
C LEU A 38 7.48 -2.67 -2.77
N ALA A 39 8.29 -2.54 -1.73
CA ALA A 39 8.75 -3.68 -0.94
C ALA A 39 7.59 -4.38 -0.23
N VAL A 40 6.70 -3.63 0.43
CA VAL A 40 5.50 -4.18 1.10
C VAL A 40 4.58 -4.87 0.10
N ARG A 41 4.39 -4.29 -1.10
CA ARG A 41 3.59 -4.93 -2.16
C ARG A 41 4.22 -6.22 -2.65
N THR A 42 5.54 -6.23 -2.84
CA THR A 42 6.25 -7.42 -3.34
C THR A 42 6.23 -8.53 -2.28
N ASP A 43 6.45 -8.19 -1.02
CA ASP A 43 6.33 -9.10 0.11
C ASP A 43 4.92 -9.68 0.24
N ALA A 44 3.90 -8.83 0.08
CA ALA A 44 2.51 -9.29 0.06
C ALA A 44 2.22 -10.25 -1.09
N LEU A 45 2.79 -10.02 -2.28
CA LEU A 45 2.66 -10.93 -3.42
C LEU A 45 3.25 -12.31 -3.12
N TYR A 46 4.41 -12.37 -2.47
CA TYR A 46 5.01 -13.65 -2.03
C TYR A 46 4.15 -14.35 -0.96
N MET A 47 3.50 -13.60 -0.07
CA MET A 47 2.60 -14.17 0.95
C MET A 47 1.30 -14.71 0.36
N VAL A 48 0.70 -14.02 -0.63
CA VAL A 48 -0.58 -14.46 -1.21
C VAL A 48 -0.43 -15.49 -2.31
N LEU A 49 0.75 -15.62 -2.93
CA LEU A 49 1.07 -16.60 -3.98
C LEU A 49 2.24 -17.50 -3.54
N PRO A 50 2.00 -18.52 -2.68
CA PRO A 50 3.04 -19.44 -2.26
C PRO A 50 3.59 -20.21 -3.47
N GLY A 51 4.91 -20.11 -3.71
CA GLY A 51 5.58 -20.70 -4.89
C GLY A 51 5.89 -19.72 -6.02
N LEU A 52 5.69 -18.42 -5.79
CA LEU A 52 6.19 -17.37 -6.68
C LEU A 52 7.73 -17.33 -6.64
N GLU A 53 8.37 -17.86 -7.68
CA GLU A 53 9.82 -17.82 -7.86
C GLU A 53 10.18 -16.90 -9.04
N GLY A 54 9.94 -15.60 -8.87
CA GLY A 54 10.20 -14.57 -9.87
C GLY A 54 9.57 -13.21 -9.55
N SER A 55 9.73 -12.26 -10.47
CA SER A 55 9.04 -10.97 -10.41
C SER A 55 7.62 -11.12 -10.95
N PRO A 56 6.57 -10.81 -10.16
CA PRO A 56 5.19 -10.89 -10.63
C PRO A 56 4.97 -9.92 -11.79
N SER A 57 4.24 -10.36 -12.80
CA SER A 57 3.92 -9.54 -13.99
C SER A 57 2.59 -8.84 -13.77
N GLU A 58 2.59 -7.51 -13.75
CA GLU A 58 1.34 -6.72 -13.73
C GLU A 58 0.62 -6.89 -15.07
N ILE A 59 -0.63 -7.39 -15.02
CA ILE A 59 -1.44 -7.65 -16.22
C ILE A 59 -2.47 -6.55 -16.49
N THR A 60 -2.69 -5.66 -15.52
CA THR A 60 -3.62 -4.54 -15.66
C THR A 60 -2.99 -3.40 -16.47
N PRO A 61 -3.74 -2.74 -17.38
CA PRO A 61 -3.28 -1.53 -18.07
C PRO A 61 -2.92 -0.42 -17.07
N SER A 62 -1.88 0.35 -17.38
CA SER A 62 -1.37 1.44 -16.51
C SER A 62 -2.37 2.56 -16.18
N GLU A 63 -3.54 2.57 -16.85
CA GLU A 63 -4.60 3.57 -16.69
C GLU A 63 -5.60 3.24 -15.56
N VAL A 64 -5.50 2.05 -14.97
CA VAL A 64 -6.40 1.62 -13.90
C VAL A 64 -5.88 2.06 -12.54
N SER A 65 -6.78 2.45 -11.64
CA SER A 65 -6.48 2.83 -10.26
C SER A 65 -5.61 1.77 -9.58
N ASP A 66 -4.71 2.18 -8.67
CA ASP A 66 -3.86 1.27 -7.87
C ASP A 66 -4.68 0.20 -7.11
N GLN A 67 -5.97 0.45 -6.95
CA GLN A 67 -6.95 -0.39 -6.28
C GLN A 67 -7.41 -1.60 -7.10
N ASP A 68 -7.34 -1.55 -8.43
CA ASP A 68 -7.80 -2.63 -9.32
C ASP A 68 -6.63 -3.29 -10.08
N ARG A 69 -5.42 -3.13 -9.57
CA ARG A 69 -4.23 -3.77 -10.14
C ARG A 69 -4.27 -5.27 -9.86
N VAL A 70 -4.04 -6.03 -10.92
CA VAL A 70 -3.96 -7.48 -10.91
C VAL A 70 -2.57 -7.89 -11.36
N TYR A 71 -2.00 -8.81 -10.61
CA TYR A 71 -0.69 -9.37 -10.80
C TYR A 71 -0.82 -10.85 -11.16
N LYS A 72 -0.05 -11.28 -12.15
CA LYS A 72 0.08 -12.68 -12.54
C LYS A 72 1.35 -13.25 -11.90
N GLY A 73 1.18 -14.27 -11.05
CA GLY A 73 2.27 -15.02 -10.46
C GLY A 73 2.70 -16.18 -11.34
N GLN A 74 3.99 -16.26 -11.65
CA GLN A 74 4.58 -17.36 -12.43
C GLN A 74 5.83 -17.89 -11.72
N ASN A 75 6.09 -19.19 -11.83
CA ASN A 75 7.34 -19.76 -11.36
C ASN A 75 8.47 -19.59 -12.39
N THR A 76 9.69 -19.98 -12.03
CA THR A 76 10.87 -19.90 -12.91
C THR A 76 10.75 -20.77 -14.16
N ALA A 77 9.85 -21.77 -14.15
CA ALA A 77 9.52 -22.61 -15.31
C ALA A 77 8.43 -22.00 -16.22
N GLY A 78 7.91 -20.81 -15.91
CA GLY A 78 6.85 -20.14 -16.68
C GLY A 78 5.44 -20.69 -16.43
N GLN A 79 5.27 -21.55 -15.42
CA GLN A 79 3.97 -22.09 -15.03
C GLN A 79 3.20 -21.04 -14.21
N LEU A 80 1.92 -20.86 -14.54
CA LEU A 80 1.00 -20.00 -13.80
C LEU A 80 0.74 -20.58 -12.41
N ILE A 81 1.12 -19.83 -11.38
CA ILE A 81 0.87 -20.17 -9.97
C ILE A 81 -0.47 -19.60 -9.51
N GLY A 82 -0.87 -18.44 -10.04
CA GLY A 82 -2.15 -17.82 -9.73
C GLY A 82 -2.18 -16.33 -10.08
N TYR A 83 -3.24 -15.67 -9.63
CA TYR A 83 -3.46 -14.24 -9.80
C TYR A 83 -3.60 -13.56 -8.45
N ALA A 84 -3.01 -12.39 -8.27
CA ALA A 84 -3.21 -11.58 -7.08
C ALA A 84 -3.90 -10.27 -7.47
N ALA A 85 -4.99 -9.93 -6.81
CA ALA A 85 -5.70 -8.68 -7.01
C ALA A 85 -5.63 -7.83 -5.75
N CYS A 86 -5.46 -6.53 -5.93
CA CYS A 86 -5.67 -5.56 -4.86
C CYS A 86 -7.16 -5.23 -4.73
N GLY A 87 -7.56 -4.82 -3.53
CA GLY A 87 -8.87 -4.25 -3.26
C GLY A 87 -8.81 -3.30 -2.07
N GLU A 88 -9.74 -2.35 -2.01
CA GLU A 88 -9.90 -1.50 -0.84
C GLU A 88 -11.36 -1.38 -0.41
N ALA A 89 -11.57 -1.30 0.90
CA ALA A 89 -12.87 -1.06 1.48
C ALA A 89 -12.78 -0.07 2.65
N GLN A 90 -13.86 0.66 2.89
CA GLN A 90 -13.96 1.53 4.06
C GLN A 90 -14.16 0.68 5.32
N GLY A 91 -13.19 0.74 6.23
CA GLY A 91 -13.29 0.22 7.60
C GLY A 91 -13.91 1.24 8.54
N TYR A 92 -13.79 1.01 9.85
CA TYR A 92 -14.39 1.89 10.86
C TYR A 92 -13.66 3.22 10.97
N SER A 93 -12.33 3.19 11.11
CA SER A 93 -11.50 4.39 11.25
C SER A 93 -10.69 4.73 9.99
N SER A 94 -10.54 3.79 9.07
CA SER A 94 -9.65 3.93 7.92
C SER A 94 -10.08 3.10 6.72
N LYS A 95 -9.53 3.39 5.53
CA LYS A 95 -9.62 2.48 4.39
C LYS A 95 -8.64 1.33 4.58
N ILE A 96 -9.14 0.10 4.42
CA ILE A 96 -8.36 -1.13 4.51
C ILE A 96 -7.99 -1.55 3.10
N LYS A 97 -6.69 -1.68 2.83
CA LYS A 97 -6.18 -2.20 1.56
C LYS A 97 -5.76 -3.65 1.74
N VAL A 98 -6.30 -4.52 0.89
CA VAL A 98 -6.08 -5.96 0.93
C VAL A 98 -5.57 -6.42 -0.42
N MET A 99 -4.71 -7.44 -0.39
CA MET A 99 -4.30 -8.21 -1.55
C MET A 99 -4.79 -9.64 -1.38
N VAL A 100 -5.44 -10.16 -2.42
CA VAL A 100 -6.02 -11.51 -2.43
C VAL A 100 -5.37 -12.30 -3.56
N GLY A 101 -4.77 -13.43 -3.21
CA GLY A 101 -4.26 -14.42 -4.14
C GLY A 101 -5.35 -15.43 -4.48
N MET A 102 -5.50 -15.74 -5.75
CA MET A 102 -6.39 -16.75 -6.31
C MET A 102 -5.58 -17.79 -7.08
N ASP A 103 -6.09 -19.02 -7.10
CA ASP A 103 -5.51 -20.10 -7.87
C ASP A 103 -5.58 -19.84 -9.40
N PRO A 104 -4.84 -20.60 -10.22
CA PRO A 104 -4.84 -20.43 -11.67
C PRO A 104 -6.21 -20.57 -12.34
N HIS A 105 -7.13 -21.33 -11.74
CA HIS A 105 -8.47 -21.55 -12.25
C HIS A 105 -9.52 -20.58 -11.68
N LEU A 106 -9.12 -19.67 -10.79
CA LEU A 106 -9.98 -18.67 -10.13
C LEU A 106 -11.14 -19.28 -9.32
N GLU A 107 -11.00 -20.53 -8.87
CA GLU A 107 -12.00 -21.24 -8.08
C GLU A 107 -11.79 -21.07 -6.57
N LYS A 108 -10.56 -20.77 -6.14
CA LYS A 108 -10.15 -20.76 -4.73
C LYS A 108 -9.24 -19.60 -4.41
N ILE A 109 -9.45 -19.03 -3.22
CA ILE A 109 -8.53 -18.07 -2.61
C ILE A 109 -7.39 -18.87 -1.97
N ILE A 110 -6.16 -18.60 -2.39
CA ILE A 110 -4.95 -19.27 -1.90
C ILE A 110 -4.29 -18.50 -0.75
N GLY A 111 -4.52 -17.19 -0.66
CA GLY A 111 -3.96 -16.36 0.39
C GLY A 111 -4.55 -14.96 0.41
N VAL A 112 -4.50 -14.32 1.57
CA VAL A 112 -4.96 -12.94 1.78
C VAL A 112 -3.92 -12.23 2.63
N ASN A 113 -3.54 -11.01 2.24
CA ASN A 113 -2.65 -10.17 3.03
C ASN A 113 -3.16 -8.73 3.05
N ILE A 114 -2.95 -8.03 4.16
CA ILE A 114 -3.40 -6.66 4.36
C ILE A 114 -2.22 -5.72 4.15
N LEU A 115 -2.31 -4.90 3.10
CA LEU A 115 -1.26 -3.97 2.69
C LEU A 115 -1.21 -2.72 3.58
N ALA A 116 -2.38 -2.23 3.99
CA ALA A 116 -2.50 -1.03 4.80
C ALA A 116 -3.81 -1.01 5.58
N GLN A 117 -3.72 -0.61 6.85
CA GLN A 117 -4.84 -0.29 7.72
C GLN A 117 -4.39 0.73 8.77
N ASN A 118 -5.33 1.49 9.33
CA ASN A 118 -5.09 2.36 10.47
C ASN A 118 -6.23 2.23 11.48
N GLU A 119 -6.61 0.98 11.76
CA GLU A 119 -7.65 0.63 12.72
C GLU A 119 -7.12 0.60 14.16
N THR A 120 -8.03 0.54 15.12
CA THR A 120 -7.66 0.59 16.54
C THR A 120 -6.92 -0.69 16.99
N PRO A 121 -5.74 -0.58 17.63
CA PRO A 121 -4.99 -1.72 18.16
C PRO A 121 -5.84 -2.59 19.11
N GLY A 122 -5.74 -3.91 18.95
CA GLY A 122 -6.48 -4.88 19.78
C GLY A 122 -7.96 -5.07 19.44
N LEU A 123 -8.52 -4.24 18.54
CA LEU A 123 -9.87 -4.38 18.00
C LEU A 123 -9.84 -4.72 16.52
N GLY A 124 -9.58 -3.71 15.68
CA GLY A 124 -9.57 -3.87 14.23
C GLY A 124 -8.24 -4.43 13.71
N THR A 125 -7.14 -4.22 14.44
CA THR A 125 -5.82 -4.75 14.05
C THR A 125 -5.72 -6.28 14.11
N LYS A 126 -6.69 -6.99 14.69
CA LYS A 126 -6.68 -8.46 14.73
C LYS A 126 -6.61 -9.13 13.35
N MET A 127 -7.05 -8.45 12.30
CA MET A 127 -7.02 -8.99 10.94
C MET A 127 -5.60 -9.15 10.34
N ILE A 128 -4.57 -8.56 10.95
CA ILE A 128 -3.16 -8.82 10.56
C ILE A 128 -2.47 -9.84 11.47
N GLU A 129 -3.12 -10.28 12.55
CA GLU A 129 -2.53 -11.27 13.45
C GLU A 129 -2.72 -12.66 12.86
N VAL A 130 -1.63 -13.41 12.71
CA VAL A 130 -1.68 -14.85 12.47
C VAL A 130 -2.01 -15.50 13.80
N GLU A 131 -3.21 -16.06 13.94
CA GLU A 131 -3.56 -16.80 15.15
C GLU A 131 -2.53 -17.91 15.38
N SER A 132 -1.80 -17.79 16.49
CA SER A 132 -0.89 -18.83 16.96
C SER A 132 -1.73 -20.00 17.48
N THR A 133 -2.17 -20.87 16.58
CA THR A 133 -2.75 -22.15 16.96
C THR A 133 -1.61 -23.05 17.45
N SER A 134 -1.18 -22.83 18.69
CA SER A 134 -0.49 -23.84 19.49
C SER A 134 -1.55 -24.46 20.40
N THR A 135 -2.07 -25.61 20.00
CA THR A 135 -2.76 -26.56 20.87
C THR A 135 -2.24 -27.94 20.52
#